data_AF-A0A922S5B0-F1
#
_entry.id   AF-A0A922S5B0-F1
#
_cell.length_a   1.000
_cell.length_b   1.000
_cell.length_c   1.000
_cell.angle_alpha   90.00
_cell.angle_beta   90.00
_cell.angle_gamma   90.00
#
_symmetry.space_group_name_H-M   'P 1'
#
loop_
_entity.id
_entity.type
_entity.pdbx_description
1 polymer ?
#
loop_
_entity_poly.entity_id
_entity_poly.type
_entity_poly.pdbx_seq_one_letter_code
_entity_poly.pdbx_strand_id
1 'polypeptide(L)'
;MSILSKAPLISKFVRITLNDMIVGRKHVFGIHLTPPFHHFCTNSVSSLNEQEPIKESPHTNIRKNYKGKLYKQADLATSIEYFNSDVFRNTYKGKPVWFYYRRNYKGHFPSSITRKNCVHFGKFVSSNPCPICRDEYLVLSHRHIELLKQFINPDTLEIFPLSKTGICRHQYKILQHEVEKARDLGLIQTWLPFYLYNYHDYYDYLPKDQLNELLKINNSQLTHQDAVISSNDIASLPLDIQEILKANQSIPHTEEFTIQLPEINIDRPKVTKRYQMEEDYKALLIRRKRSRSFILN
;
A
#
# COMPACT_ATOMS: atom_id res chain seq x y z
N MET A 1 5.49 9.79 -66.58
CA MET A 1 5.89 9.09 -65.33
C MET A 1 5.87 10.10 -64.20
N SER A 2 4.89 10.01 -63.31
CA SER A 2 4.96 10.43 -61.89
C SER A 2 3.53 10.41 -61.33
N ILE A 3 3.28 9.40 -60.50
CA ILE A 3 1.99 8.99 -59.96
C ILE A 3 1.68 9.86 -58.73
N LEU A 4 0.55 10.57 -58.76
CA LEU A 4 -0.04 11.25 -57.60
C LEU A 4 -1.07 10.32 -56.96
N SER A 5 -0.69 9.67 -55.85
CA SER A 5 -1.60 8.86 -55.02
C SER A 5 -2.41 9.75 -54.09
N LYS A 6 -3.73 9.80 -54.30
CA LYS A 6 -4.74 10.32 -53.36
C LYS A 6 -4.93 9.34 -52.20
N ALA A 7 -4.89 9.83 -50.96
CA ALA A 7 -5.36 9.11 -49.77
C ALA A 7 -6.67 9.74 -49.27
N PRO A 8 -7.71 8.97 -48.91
CA PRO A 8 -8.96 9.51 -48.39
C PRO A 8 -8.94 9.65 -46.86
N LEU A 9 -9.53 10.76 -46.40
CA LEU A 9 -9.83 11.08 -44.99
C LEU A 9 -10.94 10.16 -44.47
N ILE A 10 -10.64 9.40 -43.41
CA ILE A 10 -11.62 8.59 -42.67
C ILE A 10 -12.15 9.44 -41.51
N SER A 11 -13.40 9.89 -41.62
CA SER A 11 -14.14 10.51 -40.54
C SER A 11 -14.60 9.45 -39.52
N LYS A 12 -14.04 9.49 -38.32
CA LYS A 12 -14.54 8.69 -37.18
C LYS A 12 -15.64 9.49 -36.48
N PHE A 13 -16.88 9.06 -36.67
CA PHE A 13 -18.03 9.50 -35.90
C PHE A 13 -17.84 9.18 -34.42
N VAL A 14 -17.78 10.23 -33.60
CA VAL A 14 -17.90 10.19 -32.15
C VAL A 14 -19.40 10.15 -31.83
N ARG A 15 -19.92 9.04 -31.30
CA ARG A 15 -21.25 9.01 -30.68
C ARG A 15 -21.12 9.38 -29.21
N ILE A 16 -21.52 10.61 -28.93
CA ILE A 16 -21.84 11.13 -27.59
C ILE A 16 -23.20 10.54 -27.21
N THR A 17 -23.31 9.86 -26.07
CA THR A 17 -24.61 9.54 -25.46
C THR A 17 -24.71 10.24 -24.13
N LEU A 18 -25.51 11.29 -24.08
CA LEU A 18 -26.18 11.79 -22.89
C LEU A 18 -27.69 11.66 -23.15
N ASN A 19 -28.41 11.04 -22.21
CA ASN A 19 -29.53 11.65 -21.51
C ASN A 19 -30.30 10.60 -20.69
N ASP A 20 -30.37 10.88 -19.39
CA ASP A 20 -31.40 10.41 -18.48
C ASP A 20 -32.78 10.95 -18.89
N MET A 21 -33.86 10.19 -18.63
CA MET A 21 -35.03 10.65 -17.86
C MET A 21 -36.20 9.62 -17.89
N ILE A 22 -36.53 9.15 -16.68
CA ILE A 22 -37.86 9.09 -16.02
C ILE A 22 -39.06 8.37 -16.70
N VAL A 23 -39.75 7.59 -15.86
CA VAL A 23 -41.21 7.38 -15.70
C VAL A 23 -41.69 5.95 -15.96
N GLY A 24 -41.93 5.24 -14.86
CA GLY A 24 -43.22 4.62 -14.55
C GLY A 24 -43.69 3.44 -15.40
N ARG A 25 -43.66 2.24 -14.81
CA ARG A 25 -44.68 1.23 -15.14
C ARG A 25 -45.13 0.45 -13.91
N LYS A 26 -46.45 0.31 -13.86
CA LYS A 26 -47.31 0.00 -12.73
C LYS A 26 -47.27 -1.48 -12.35
N HIS A 27 -47.54 -1.71 -11.06
CA HIS A 27 -48.02 -2.94 -10.45
C HIS A 27 -49.10 -3.66 -11.29
N VAL A 28 -48.99 -4.98 -11.38
CA VAL A 28 -50.14 -5.89 -11.51
C VAL A 28 -49.97 -7.04 -10.51
N PHE A 29 -51.07 -7.33 -9.83
CA PHE A 29 -51.27 -8.25 -8.71
C PHE A 29 -51.25 -9.74 -9.09
N GLY A 30 -51.00 -10.58 -8.08
CA GLY A 30 -51.33 -12.01 -8.02
C GLY A 30 -50.08 -12.90 -8.03
N ILE A 31 -49.89 -13.90 -7.17
CA ILE A 31 -50.75 -14.60 -6.22
C ILE A 31 -49.83 -15.13 -5.10
N HIS A 32 -50.30 -15.08 -3.85
CA HIS A 32 -49.65 -15.62 -2.66
C HIS A 32 -49.27 -17.09 -2.79
N LEU A 33 -48.01 -17.41 -2.52
CA LEU A 33 -47.58 -18.71 -1.96
C LEU A 33 -46.53 -18.41 -0.88
N THR A 34 -47.00 -18.48 0.37
CA THR A 34 -46.20 -18.41 1.59
C THR A 34 -45.23 -19.59 1.65
N PRO A 35 -43.92 -19.40 1.91
CA PRO A 35 -43.06 -20.49 2.35
C PRO A 35 -43.40 -20.85 3.81
N PRO A 36 -43.49 -22.13 4.17
CA PRO A 36 -43.86 -22.56 5.51
C PRO A 36 -42.81 -22.21 6.56
N PHE A 37 -43.34 -21.87 7.72
CA PHE A 37 -42.69 -21.40 8.92
C PHE A 37 -41.51 -22.25 9.41
N HIS A 38 -40.57 -21.51 9.98
CA HIS A 38 -39.54 -21.93 10.91
C HIS A 38 -39.95 -23.06 11.86
N HIS A 39 -39.16 -24.14 11.86
CA HIS A 39 -38.90 -24.89 13.09
C HIS A 39 -37.71 -24.26 13.81
N PHE A 40 -37.99 -23.57 14.90
CA PHE A 40 -37.01 -23.24 15.92
C PHE A 40 -36.66 -24.54 16.67
N CYS A 41 -35.48 -25.10 16.41
CA CYS A 41 -34.87 -26.03 17.35
C CYS A 41 -33.95 -25.22 18.27
N THR A 42 -34.42 -25.02 19.49
CA THR A 42 -33.61 -24.60 20.63
C THR A 42 -32.69 -25.76 21.02
N ASN A 43 -31.45 -25.74 20.56
CA ASN A 43 -30.42 -26.57 21.18
C ASN A 43 -29.83 -25.78 22.34
N SER A 44 -30.07 -26.33 23.52
CA SER A 44 -29.52 -25.93 24.81
C SER A 44 -28.03 -25.65 24.74
N VAL A 45 -27.65 -24.48 25.22
CA VAL A 45 -26.27 -24.14 25.59
C VAL A 45 -25.92 -24.97 26.82
N SER A 46 -25.15 -26.03 26.63
CA SER A 46 -24.42 -26.69 27.71
C SER A 46 -22.97 -26.21 27.72
N SER A 47 -22.66 -25.63 28.86
CA SER A 47 -21.41 -25.06 29.36
C SER A 47 -20.16 -25.94 29.26
N LEU A 48 -19.03 -25.24 29.22
CA LEU A 48 -17.68 -25.63 29.67
C LEU A 48 -17.01 -26.79 28.91
N ASN A 49 -15.97 -26.44 28.16
CA ASN A 49 -14.85 -27.35 27.97
C ASN A 49 -13.56 -26.58 28.23
N GLU A 50 -12.89 -26.98 29.31
CA GLU A 50 -11.56 -26.60 29.72
C GLU A 50 -10.59 -26.84 28.56
N GLN A 51 -9.76 -25.85 28.27
CA GLN A 51 -8.64 -26.04 27.34
C GLN A 51 -7.49 -26.68 28.11
N GLU A 52 -7.31 -27.99 27.94
CA GLU A 52 -6.07 -28.63 28.35
C GLU A 52 -4.87 -28.02 27.58
N PRO A 53 -3.70 -27.87 28.23
CA PRO A 53 -2.55 -27.20 27.64
C PRO A 53 -1.96 -28.06 26.51
N ILE A 54 -2.04 -27.54 25.29
CA ILE A 54 -1.39 -28.12 24.11
C ILE A 54 0.12 -28.04 24.33
N LYS A 55 0.74 -29.20 24.56
CA LYS A 55 2.20 -29.36 24.51
C LYS A 55 2.68 -28.99 23.11
N GLU A 56 3.41 -27.87 23.00
CA GLU A 56 3.97 -27.41 21.74
C GLU A 56 4.99 -28.45 21.22
N SER A 57 4.65 -29.10 20.11
CA SER A 57 5.57 -29.98 19.39
C SER A 57 6.46 -29.17 18.43
N PRO A 58 7.70 -29.62 18.17
CA PRO A 58 8.68 -28.80 17.46
C PRO A 58 8.33 -28.70 15.98
N HIS A 59 8.12 -27.47 15.51
CA HIS A 59 8.22 -27.04 14.11
C HIS A 59 7.57 -27.92 13.03
N THR A 60 6.25 -28.07 13.06
CA THR A 60 5.50 -28.10 11.80
C THR A 60 4.78 -26.77 11.62
N ASN A 61 5.32 -25.91 10.75
CA ASN A 61 4.65 -24.67 10.32
C ASN A 61 3.39 -25.04 9.50
N ILE A 62 2.33 -25.48 10.17
CA ILE A 62 1.04 -25.74 9.53
C ILE A 62 0.54 -24.39 9.01
N ARG A 63 0.40 -24.29 7.68
CA ARG A 63 -0.16 -23.09 7.05
C ARG A 63 -1.58 -22.91 7.56
N LYS A 64 -1.80 -21.88 8.39
CA LYS A 64 -3.14 -21.50 8.85
C LYS A 64 -3.99 -21.12 7.65
N ASN A 65 -5.08 -21.83 7.42
CA ASN A 65 -6.04 -21.50 6.38
C ASN A 65 -7.07 -20.51 6.93
N TYR A 66 -7.09 -19.30 6.38
CA TYR A 66 -8.00 -18.24 6.82
C TYR A 66 -9.37 -18.29 6.13
N LYS A 67 -9.53 -19.09 5.06
CA LYS A 67 -10.76 -19.09 4.27
C LYS A 67 -11.96 -19.47 5.14
N GLY A 68 -12.98 -18.61 5.14
CA GLY A 68 -14.21 -18.80 5.91
C GLY A 68 -14.15 -18.31 7.36
N LYS A 69 -12.97 -17.95 7.89
CA LYS A 69 -12.84 -17.36 9.23
C LYS A 69 -13.59 -16.02 9.26
N LEU A 70 -14.29 -15.76 10.36
CA LEU A 70 -14.89 -14.47 10.64
C LEU A 70 -13.78 -13.41 10.75
N TYR A 71 -13.99 -12.26 10.13
CA TYR A 71 -13.12 -11.11 10.19
C TYR A 71 -13.84 -9.98 10.92
N LYS A 72 -13.25 -9.55 12.03
CA LYS A 72 -13.68 -8.36 12.77
C LYS A 72 -12.46 -7.50 12.99
N GLN A 73 -12.47 -6.30 12.40
CA GLN A 73 -11.38 -5.35 12.58
C GLN A 73 -11.49 -4.73 13.98
N ALA A 74 -10.34 -4.54 14.64
CA ALA A 74 -10.27 -3.92 15.95
C ALA A 74 -10.58 -2.41 15.87
N ASP A 75 -10.78 -1.78 17.03
CA ASP A 75 -10.93 -0.34 17.10
C ASP A 75 -9.58 0.38 16.95
N LEU A 76 -9.62 1.66 16.59
CA LEU A 76 -8.41 2.47 16.42
C LEU A 76 -7.57 2.54 17.71
N ALA A 77 -8.19 2.73 18.88
CA ALA A 77 -7.44 2.81 20.13
C ALA A 77 -6.67 1.50 20.41
N THR A 78 -7.36 0.37 20.24
CA THR A 78 -6.75 -0.96 20.37
C THR A 78 -5.68 -1.23 19.32
N SER A 79 -5.80 -0.63 18.13
CA SER A 79 -4.79 -0.74 17.07
C SER A 79 -3.48 -0.08 17.47
N ILE A 80 -3.56 1.13 18.04
CA ILE A 80 -2.39 1.89 18.49
C ILE A 80 -1.73 1.19 19.69
N GLU A 81 -2.53 0.73 20.65
CA GLU A 81 -2.03 -0.04 21.80
C GLU A 81 -1.32 -1.33 21.34
N TYR A 82 -1.92 -2.07 20.39
CA TYR A 82 -1.29 -3.25 19.82
C TYR A 82 0.03 -2.92 19.12
N PHE A 83 0.08 -1.86 18.33
CA PHE A 83 1.30 -1.47 17.60
C PHE A 83 2.47 -1.16 18.55
N ASN A 84 2.17 -0.55 19.71
CA ASN A 84 3.14 -0.25 20.76
C ASN A 84 3.50 -1.45 21.65
N SER A 85 2.78 -2.57 21.52
CA SER A 85 2.98 -3.75 22.36
C SER A 85 4.23 -4.57 21.97
N ASP A 86 4.74 -5.33 22.93
CA ASP A 86 5.81 -6.31 22.69
C ASP A 86 5.41 -7.40 21.71
N VAL A 87 4.11 -7.72 21.61
CA VAL A 87 3.58 -8.73 20.68
C VAL A 87 3.83 -8.29 19.25
N PHE A 88 3.56 -7.02 18.92
CA PHE A 88 3.82 -6.47 17.59
C PHE A 88 5.31 -6.48 17.27
N ARG A 89 6.15 -6.00 18.21
CA ARG A 89 7.60 -5.98 18.07
C ARG A 89 8.18 -7.37 17.80
N ASN A 90 7.73 -8.38 18.53
CA ASN A 90 8.17 -9.78 18.35
C ASN A 90 7.67 -10.39 17.04
N THR A 91 6.46 -10.04 16.62
CA THR A 91 5.83 -10.56 15.39
C THR A 91 6.52 -10.02 14.13
N TYR A 92 6.82 -8.73 14.08
CA TYR A 92 7.34 -8.05 12.89
C TYR A 92 8.84 -7.76 12.94
N LYS A 93 9.49 -7.88 14.11
CA LYS A 93 10.96 -7.79 14.28
C LYS A 93 11.56 -6.50 13.70
N GLY A 94 10.87 -5.38 13.90
CA GLY A 94 11.28 -4.06 13.38
C GLY A 94 11.21 -3.93 11.85
N LYS A 95 10.58 -4.88 11.14
CA LYS A 95 10.32 -4.80 9.70
C LYS A 95 8.90 -4.27 9.45
N PRO A 96 8.64 -3.64 8.28
CA PRO A 96 7.29 -3.18 7.97
C PRO A 96 6.32 -4.36 7.84
N VAL A 97 5.04 -4.12 8.12
CA VAL A 97 3.99 -5.14 8.20
C VAL A 97 3.91 -6.04 6.96
N TRP A 98 4.15 -5.47 5.78
CA TRP A 98 4.07 -6.19 4.51
C TRP A 98 5.33 -7.01 4.15
N PHE A 99 6.41 -6.92 4.93
CA PHE A 99 7.70 -7.54 4.62
C PHE A 99 7.65 -9.07 4.53
N TYR A 100 7.03 -9.73 5.52
CA TYR A 100 6.95 -11.20 5.57
C TYR A 100 5.82 -11.79 4.72
N TYR A 101 5.10 -10.96 3.97
CA TYR A 101 3.99 -11.41 3.16
C TYR A 101 4.43 -11.73 1.74
N ARG A 102 4.05 -12.92 1.27
CA ARG A 102 4.27 -13.37 -0.10
C ARG A 102 2.95 -13.71 -0.77
N ARG A 103 2.70 -13.11 -1.93
CA ARG A 103 1.56 -13.44 -2.79
C ARG A 103 1.81 -14.74 -3.54
N ASN A 104 0.76 -15.54 -3.67
CA ASN A 104 0.74 -16.69 -4.56
C ASN A 104 0.14 -16.25 -5.90
N TYR A 105 0.89 -16.43 -6.98
CA TYR A 105 0.47 -16.17 -8.35
C TYR A 105 1.16 -17.18 -9.30
N LYS A 106 0.62 -17.35 -10.50
CA LYS A 106 1.15 -18.28 -11.50
C LYS A 106 2.30 -17.62 -12.26
N GLY A 107 3.41 -18.36 -12.46
CA GLY A 107 4.55 -17.90 -13.26
C GLY A 107 5.58 -17.09 -12.45
N HIS A 108 6.57 -16.54 -13.15
CA HIS A 108 7.65 -15.76 -12.55
C HIS A 108 7.21 -14.34 -12.16
N PHE A 109 6.40 -13.70 -13.01
CA PHE A 109 5.97 -12.32 -12.82
C PHE A 109 4.58 -12.24 -12.18
N PRO A 110 4.39 -11.44 -11.11
CA PRO A 110 3.08 -11.20 -10.55
C PRO A 110 2.23 -10.36 -11.50
N SER A 111 0.91 -10.49 -11.38
CA SER A 111 0.01 -9.48 -11.95
C SER A 111 0.29 -8.12 -11.31
N SER A 112 0.31 -7.07 -12.13
CA SER A 112 0.47 -5.67 -11.70
C SER A 112 -0.61 -5.26 -10.69
N ILE A 113 -1.79 -5.87 -10.79
CA ILE A 113 -2.95 -5.60 -9.95
C ILE A 113 -3.12 -6.71 -8.90
N THR A 114 -3.44 -6.34 -7.67
CA THR A 114 -3.79 -7.26 -6.57
C THR A 114 -5.28 -7.60 -6.55
N ARG A 115 -5.68 -8.56 -5.72
CA ARG A 115 -7.09 -8.95 -5.56
C ARG A 115 -7.96 -7.77 -5.11
N LYS A 116 -9.24 -7.77 -5.50
CA LYS A 116 -10.19 -6.69 -5.14
C LYS A 116 -10.34 -6.52 -3.63
N ASN A 117 -10.69 -7.59 -2.92
CA ASN A 117 -10.82 -7.60 -1.47
C ASN A 117 -10.35 -8.96 -0.89
N CYS A 118 -9.97 -8.99 0.38
CA CYS A 118 -9.68 -10.21 1.14
C CYS A 118 -10.91 -10.73 1.89
N VAL A 119 -11.82 -9.82 2.24
CA VAL A 119 -12.97 -10.07 3.10
C VAL A 119 -14.25 -9.79 2.31
N HIS A 120 -15.24 -10.68 2.41
CA HIS A 120 -16.59 -10.47 1.91
C HIS A 120 -17.59 -10.90 2.98
N PHE A 121 -18.63 -10.10 3.21
CA PHE A 121 -19.67 -10.38 4.21
C PHE A 121 -19.10 -10.74 5.60
N GLY A 122 -18.08 -10.00 6.05
CA GLY A 122 -17.44 -10.22 7.35
C GLY A 122 -16.63 -11.51 7.45
N LYS A 123 -16.36 -12.21 6.34
CA LYS A 123 -15.56 -13.46 6.33
C LYS A 123 -14.43 -13.38 5.32
N PHE A 124 -13.33 -14.06 5.61
CA PHE A 124 -12.22 -14.16 4.68
C PHE A 124 -12.57 -15.05 3.49
N VAL A 125 -12.44 -14.50 2.29
CA VAL A 125 -12.56 -15.26 1.04
C VAL A 125 -11.23 -15.92 0.67
N SER A 126 -10.12 -15.28 1.06
CA SER A 126 -8.77 -15.76 0.77
C SER A 126 -8.21 -16.61 1.90
N SER A 127 -7.53 -17.70 1.56
CA SER A 127 -6.73 -18.48 2.51
C SER A 127 -5.43 -17.78 2.91
N ASN A 128 -4.93 -16.84 2.09
CA ASN A 128 -3.72 -16.05 2.36
C ASN A 128 -4.09 -14.54 2.32
N PRO A 129 -4.73 -14.01 3.37
CA PRO A 129 -5.15 -12.61 3.44
C PRO A 129 -3.95 -11.66 3.32
N CYS A 130 -4.19 -10.44 2.85
CA CYS A 130 -3.11 -9.47 2.67
C CYS A 130 -2.56 -8.99 4.03
N PRO A 131 -1.40 -8.31 4.08
CA PRO A 131 -0.74 -7.95 5.34
C PRO A 131 -1.64 -7.25 6.35
N ILE A 132 -2.42 -6.27 5.89
CA ILE A 132 -3.42 -5.56 6.70
C ILE A 132 -4.55 -6.49 7.13
N CYS A 133 -5.25 -7.15 6.19
CA CYS A 133 -6.40 -7.97 6.57
C CYS A 133 -6.03 -9.23 7.36
N ARG A 134 -4.79 -9.71 7.32
CA ARG A 134 -4.36 -10.90 8.07
C ARG A 134 -4.41 -10.64 9.58
N ASP A 135 -4.07 -9.42 9.97
CA ASP A 135 -4.00 -9.00 11.36
C ASP A 135 -5.13 -8.01 11.64
N GLU A 136 -6.08 -8.44 12.47
CA GLU A 136 -7.32 -7.71 12.77
C GLU A 136 -7.04 -6.40 13.53
N TYR A 137 -5.90 -6.29 14.20
CA TYR A 137 -5.48 -5.12 14.98
C TYR A 137 -4.85 -4.02 14.13
N LEU A 138 -4.59 -4.25 12.84
CA LEU A 138 -4.00 -3.24 11.97
C LEU A 138 -5.08 -2.41 11.28
N VAL A 139 -5.33 -1.23 11.84
CA VAL A 139 -6.37 -0.29 11.38
C VAL A 139 -5.71 0.88 10.66
N LEU A 140 -5.98 1.00 9.36
CA LEU A 140 -5.55 2.18 8.58
C LEU A 140 -6.39 3.39 8.96
N SER A 141 -5.75 4.42 9.50
CA SER A 141 -6.37 5.70 9.86
C SER A 141 -5.34 6.83 9.82
N HIS A 142 -5.75 8.05 9.47
CA HIS A 142 -4.93 9.26 9.51
C HIS A 142 -4.31 9.54 10.88
N ARG A 143 -4.95 9.09 11.97
CA ARG A 143 -4.42 9.23 13.35
C ARG A 143 -3.32 8.21 13.66
N HIS A 144 -3.29 7.09 12.96
CA HIS A 144 -2.29 6.03 13.17
C HIS A 144 -1.08 6.24 12.25
N ILE A 145 -0.33 7.31 12.52
CA ILE A 145 0.76 7.80 11.65
C ILE A 145 1.87 6.76 11.49
N GLU A 146 2.23 6.05 12.57
CA GLU A 146 3.32 5.07 12.56
C GLU A 146 3.06 3.91 11.61
N LEU A 147 1.80 3.43 11.55
CA LEU A 147 1.40 2.41 10.59
C LEU A 147 1.38 2.95 9.16
N LEU A 148 0.85 4.16 8.93
CA LEU A 148 0.81 4.77 7.59
C LEU A 148 2.21 5.00 7.02
N LYS A 149 3.16 5.45 7.85
CA LYS A 149 4.58 5.66 7.47
C LYS A 149 5.20 4.39 6.86
N GLN A 150 4.82 3.19 7.30
CA GLN A 150 5.35 1.94 6.73
C GLN A 150 4.97 1.70 5.26
N PHE A 151 3.94 2.39 4.77
CA PHE A 151 3.46 2.29 3.39
C PHE A 151 3.89 3.47 2.50
N ILE A 152 4.61 4.44 3.06
CA ILE A 152 5.09 5.63 2.36
C ILE A 152 6.60 5.50 2.18
N ASN A 153 7.10 5.94 1.02
CA ASN A 153 8.53 6.04 0.78
C ASN A 153 9.10 7.25 1.56
N PRO A 154 10.14 7.11 2.40
CA PRO A 154 10.73 8.24 3.11
C PRO A 154 11.24 9.34 2.17
N ASP A 155 11.81 8.97 1.02
CA ASP A 155 12.47 9.94 0.13
C ASP A 155 11.48 10.64 -0.81
N THR A 156 10.65 9.86 -1.50
CA THR A 156 9.69 10.43 -2.47
C THR A 156 8.38 10.88 -1.82
N LEU A 157 8.12 10.47 -0.56
CA LEU A 157 6.86 10.73 0.17
C LEU A 157 5.59 10.19 -0.54
N GLU A 158 5.79 9.28 -1.50
CA GLU A 158 4.73 8.61 -2.24
C GLU A 158 4.34 7.27 -1.60
N ILE A 159 3.10 6.85 -1.83
CA ILE A 159 2.60 5.57 -1.35
C ILE A 159 3.20 4.43 -2.19
N PHE A 160 3.71 3.38 -1.53
CA PHE A 160 4.27 2.24 -2.24
C PHE A 160 3.23 1.52 -3.10
N PRO A 161 3.59 1.12 -4.33
CA PRO A 161 2.66 0.46 -5.23
C PRO A 161 2.23 -0.92 -4.71
N LEU A 162 1.04 -1.35 -5.14
CA LEU A 162 0.45 -2.67 -4.83
C LEU A 162 1.37 -3.86 -5.10
N SER A 163 2.27 -3.74 -6.07
CA SER A 163 3.27 -4.77 -6.40
C SER A 163 4.27 -5.00 -5.26
N LYS A 164 4.61 -3.95 -4.50
CA LYS A 164 5.57 -4.01 -3.38
C LYS A 164 4.89 -4.45 -2.09
N THR A 165 3.74 -3.83 -1.76
CA THR A 165 3.05 -4.05 -0.47
C THR A 165 2.16 -5.29 -0.47
N GLY A 166 1.61 -5.67 -1.63
CA GLY A 166 0.75 -6.86 -1.77
C GLY A 166 -0.61 -6.76 -1.08
N ILE A 167 -1.04 -5.56 -0.66
CA ILE A 167 -2.36 -5.33 -0.06
C ILE A 167 -3.50 -5.51 -1.08
N CYS A 168 -4.72 -5.80 -0.62
CA CYS A 168 -5.87 -5.84 -1.53
C CYS A 168 -6.25 -4.44 -1.99
N ARG A 169 -6.88 -4.32 -3.15
CA ARG A 169 -7.25 -3.02 -3.73
C ARG A 169 -8.18 -2.22 -2.84
N HIS A 170 -9.06 -2.88 -2.09
CA HIS A 170 -9.94 -2.23 -1.13
C HIS A 170 -9.14 -1.52 -0.03
N GLN A 171 -8.22 -2.23 0.62
CA GLN A 171 -7.35 -1.63 1.64
C GLN A 171 -6.40 -0.57 1.05
N TYR A 172 -5.96 -0.72 -0.20
CA TYR A 172 -5.16 0.30 -0.87
C TYR A 172 -5.91 1.61 -1.08
N LYS A 173 -7.20 1.55 -1.46
CA LYS A 173 -8.03 2.76 -1.55
C LYS A 173 -8.23 3.43 -0.20
N ILE A 174 -8.43 2.65 0.86
CA ILE A 174 -8.52 3.17 2.24
C ILE A 174 -7.20 3.83 2.64
N LEU A 175 -6.07 3.18 2.35
CA LEU A 175 -4.74 3.73 2.58
C LEU A 175 -4.56 5.07 1.86
N GLN A 176 -4.88 5.15 0.57
CA GLN A 176 -4.78 6.40 -0.20
C GLN A 176 -5.60 7.52 0.46
N HIS A 177 -6.86 7.23 0.81
CA HIS A 177 -7.77 8.18 1.44
C HIS A 177 -7.26 8.67 2.81
N GLU A 178 -6.82 7.75 3.68
CA GLU A 178 -6.33 8.12 5.01
C GLU A 178 -4.98 8.83 4.96
N VAL A 179 -4.13 8.52 3.98
CA VAL A 179 -2.91 9.28 3.73
C VAL A 179 -3.24 10.68 3.24
N GLU A 180 -4.12 10.84 2.24
CA GLU A 180 -4.56 12.15 1.76
C GLU A 180 -5.13 13.02 2.90
N LYS A 181 -6.03 12.47 3.72
CA LYS A 181 -6.51 13.15 4.92
C LYS A 181 -5.37 13.54 5.88
N ALA A 182 -4.41 12.65 6.12
CA ALA A 182 -3.29 12.93 7.01
C ALA A 182 -2.39 14.05 6.46
N ARG A 183 -2.28 14.17 5.13
CA ARG A 183 -1.58 15.26 4.46
C ARG A 183 -2.33 16.58 4.61
N ASP A 184 -3.64 16.57 4.38
CA ASP A 184 -4.49 17.77 4.54
C ASP A 184 -4.47 18.31 5.98
N LEU A 185 -4.40 17.41 6.96
CA LEU A 185 -4.28 17.75 8.39
C LEU A 185 -2.84 18.12 8.82
N GLY A 186 -1.85 18.00 7.94
CA GLY A 186 -0.43 18.25 8.27
C GLY A 186 0.19 17.23 9.23
N LEU A 187 -0.39 16.02 9.36
CA LEU A 187 0.11 14.95 10.24
C LEU A 187 1.28 14.17 9.64
N ILE A 188 1.37 14.13 8.31
CA ILE A 188 2.44 13.44 7.56
C ILE A 188 3.13 14.46 6.66
N GLN A 189 4.46 14.35 6.58
CA GLN A 189 5.27 15.18 5.70
C GLN A 189 4.93 14.97 4.23
N THR A 190 4.81 16.07 3.48
CA THR A 190 4.57 16.08 2.04
C THR A 190 5.45 17.07 1.34
N TRP A 191 5.65 16.84 0.05
CA TRP A 191 6.15 17.87 -0.84
C TRP A 191 5.03 18.90 -1.09
N LEU A 192 5.26 20.13 -0.63
CA LEU A 192 4.41 21.27 -0.95
C LEU A 192 5.03 22.02 -2.14
N PRO A 193 4.36 22.10 -3.30
CA PRO A 193 4.85 22.91 -4.40
C PRO A 193 4.74 24.39 -4.02
N PHE A 194 5.81 25.14 -4.22
CA PHE A 194 5.76 26.59 -4.20
C PHE A 194 5.22 27.08 -5.55
N TYR A 195 4.12 27.82 -5.53
CA TYR A 195 3.56 28.43 -6.72
C TYR A 195 4.20 29.79 -6.94
N LEU A 196 4.70 30.01 -8.16
CA LEU A 196 5.07 31.35 -8.61
C LEU A 196 3.80 32.07 -9.08
N TYR A 197 3.66 33.30 -8.62
CA TYR A 197 2.58 34.18 -9.05
C TYR A 197 3.11 35.15 -10.10
N ASN A 198 2.40 35.26 -11.22
CA ASN A 198 2.61 36.37 -12.12
C ASN A 198 1.88 37.59 -11.56
N TYR A 199 2.65 38.52 -10.98
CA TYR A 199 2.09 39.71 -10.35
C TYR A 199 1.40 40.67 -11.34
N HIS A 200 1.68 40.55 -12.64
CA HIS A 200 0.95 41.30 -13.67
C HIS A 200 -0.55 41.00 -13.69
N ASP A 201 -0.96 39.82 -13.22
CA ASP A 201 -2.38 39.42 -13.25
C ASP A 201 -3.21 40.07 -12.12
N TYR A 202 -2.54 40.69 -11.13
CA TYR A 202 -3.18 41.21 -9.90
C TYR A 202 -2.99 42.72 -9.70
N TYR A 203 -1.94 43.29 -10.29
CA TYR A 203 -1.50 44.65 -10.00
C TYR A 203 -1.42 45.53 -11.25
N ASP A 204 -2.54 45.70 -11.96
CA ASP A 204 -2.66 46.54 -13.15
C ASP A 204 -2.30 48.02 -12.91
N TYR A 205 -2.41 48.47 -11.65
CA TYR A 205 -2.16 49.84 -11.23
C TYR A 205 -0.70 50.11 -10.84
N LEU A 206 0.12 49.08 -10.63
CA LEU A 206 1.51 49.27 -10.23
C LEU A 206 2.39 49.63 -11.44
N PRO A 207 3.35 50.57 -11.29
CA PRO A 207 4.35 50.82 -12.30
C PRO A 207 5.13 49.55 -12.66
N LYS A 208 5.45 49.39 -13.95
CA LYS A 208 6.15 48.20 -14.49
C LYS A 208 7.49 47.95 -13.80
N ASP A 209 8.19 48.99 -13.36
CA ASP A 209 9.49 48.86 -12.71
C ASP A 209 9.38 48.18 -11.35
N GLN A 210 8.39 48.58 -10.54
CA GLN A 210 8.11 47.94 -9.24
C GLN A 210 7.62 46.50 -9.43
N LEU A 211 6.85 46.25 -10.48
CA LEU A 211 6.35 44.91 -10.80
C LEU A 211 7.48 43.95 -11.21
N ASN A 212 8.46 44.46 -11.96
CA ASN A 212 9.65 43.72 -12.34
C ASN A 212 10.53 43.39 -11.13
N GLU A 213 10.59 44.26 -10.11
CA GLU A 213 11.27 43.95 -8.85
C GLU A 213 10.58 42.81 -8.09
N LEU A 214 9.25 42.82 -8.00
CA LEU A 214 8.48 41.74 -7.36
C LEU A 214 8.70 40.39 -8.07
N LEU A 215 8.74 40.38 -9.40
CA LEU A 215 9.04 39.17 -10.16
C LEU A 215 10.47 38.67 -9.96
N LYS A 216 11.46 39.57 -9.81
CA LYS A 216 12.84 39.19 -9.49
C LYS A 216 12.91 38.50 -8.11
N ILE A 217 12.18 39.00 -7.11
CA ILE A 217 12.10 38.37 -5.79
C ILE A 217 11.50 36.97 -5.90
N ASN A 218 10.39 36.82 -6.63
CA ASN A 218 9.72 35.52 -6.82
C ASN A 218 10.64 34.48 -7.49
N ASN A 219 11.40 34.90 -8.49
CA ASN A 219 12.32 34.02 -9.22
C ASN A 219 13.59 33.70 -8.42
N SER A 220 14.09 34.64 -7.61
CA SER A 220 15.29 34.41 -6.77
C SER A 220 15.09 33.29 -5.74
N GLN A 221 13.86 33.13 -5.21
CA GLN A 221 13.53 32.07 -4.25
C GLN A 221 13.69 30.65 -4.82
N LEU A 222 13.62 30.47 -6.14
CA LEU A 222 13.83 29.16 -6.78
C LEU A 222 15.31 28.81 -6.97
N THR A 223 16.20 29.80 -7.02
CA THR A 223 17.66 29.57 -7.17
C THR A 223 18.36 29.24 -5.84
N HIS A 224 17.67 29.34 -4.71
CA HIS A 224 18.23 29.07 -3.39
C HIS A 224 18.22 27.59 -2.96
N GLN A 225 17.92 26.63 -3.86
CA GLN A 225 18.14 25.21 -3.54
C GLN A 225 19.62 24.84 -3.38
N ASP A 226 20.54 25.67 -3.89
CA ASP A 226 22.00 25.53 -3.71
C ASP A 226 22.65 26.68 -2.92
N ALA A 227 21.86 27.62 -2.40
CA ALA A 227 22.40 28.71 -1.61
C ALA A 227 22.64 28.24 -0.17
N VAL A 228 23.80 27.64 0.04
CA VAL A 228 24.44 27.61 1.34
C VAL A 228 24.48 29.06 1.83
N ILE A 229 23.64 29.41 2.80
CA ILE A 229 23.69 30.71 3.45
C ILE A 229 25.11 30.80 4.01
N SER A 230 25.93 31.67 3.42
CA SER A 230 27.29 31.88 3.89
C SER A 230 27.20 32.41 5.33
N SER A 231 28.11 31.98 6.20
CA SER A 231 28.19 32.46 7.58
C SER A 231 28.27 33.99 7.69
N ASN A 232 28.72 34.66 6.63
CA ASN A 232 28.76 36.11 6.51
C ASN A 232 27.36 36.74 6.34
N ASP A 233 26.43 36.05 5.67
CA ASP A 233 25.09 36.57 5.43
C ASP A 233 24.26 36.55 6.72
N ILE A 234 24.49 35.55 7.58
CA ILE A 234 23.84 35.43 8.90
C ILE A 234 24.27 36.57 9.83
N ALA A 235 25.54 36.98 9.77
CA ALA A 235 26.10 38.04 10.60
C ALA A 235 25.59 39.45 10.23
N SER A 236 25.04 39.61 9.01
CA SER A 236 24.49 40.88 8.54
C SER A 236 23.02 41.10 8.94
N LEU A 237 22.35 40.07 9.47
CA LEU A 237 20.96 40.17 9.91
C LEU A 237 20.84 40.89 11.27
N PRO A 238 19.71 41.57 11.54
CA PRO A 238 19.39 42.09 12.87
C PRO A 238 19.50 41.04 13.97
N LEU A 239 19.99 41.43 15.16
CA LEU A 239 20.27 40.54 16.30
C LEU A 239 19.08 39.64 16.66
N ASP A 240 17.87 40.19 16.70
CA ASP A 240 16.64 39.44 17.01
C ASP A 240 16.41 38.28 16.03
N ILE A 241 16.71 38.49 14.75
CA ILE A 241 16.56 37.49 13.69
C ILE A 241 17.67 36.44 13.79
N GLN A 242 18.89 36.85 14.16
CA GLN A 242 19.99 35.92 14.40
C GLN A 242 19.69 34.96 15.57
N GLU A 243 19.09 35.46 16.65
CA GLU A 243 18.70 34.64 17.81
C GLU A 243 17.60 33.63 17.46
N ILE A 244 16.60 34.04 16.66
CA ILE A 244 15.54 33.15 16.16
C ILE A 244 16.11 32.05 15.27
N LEU A 245 17.03 32.38 14.35
CA LEU A 245 17.65 31.40 13.47
C LEU A 245 18.55 30.41 14.22
N LYS A 246 19.28 30.88 15.24
CA LYS A 246 20.05 30.00 16.14
C LYS A 246 19.15 29.08 16.96
N ALA A 247 18.00 29.56 17.43
CA ALA A 247 17.03 28.75 18.14
C ALA A 247 16.35 27.69 17.25
N ASN A 248 16.13 28.01 15.96
CA ASN A 248 15.49 27.10 15.00
C ASN A 248 16.44 26.09 14.34
N GLN A 249 17.76 26.23 14.49
CA GLN A 249 18.73 25.19 14.11
C GLN A 249 18.61 23.92 14.96
N SER A 250 17.80 23.92 16.03
CA SER A 250 17.36 22.73 16.74
C SER A 250 16.12 22.07 16.13
N ILE A 251 15.70 22.44 14.92
CA ILE A 251 14.88 21.53 14.11
C ILE A 251 15.81 20.34 13.81
N PRO A 252 15.40 19.09 14.09
CA PRO A 252 16.24 17.92 13.86
C PRO A 252 16.45 17.76 12.35
N HIS A 253 17.45 18.47 11.82
CA HIS A 253 18.03 18.17 10.55
C HIS A 253 18.43 16.70 10.61
N THR A 254 17.96 15.97 9.61
CA THR A 254 18.32 14.59 9.28
C THR A 254 19.69 14.21 9.85
N GLU A 255 19.70 13.45 10.95
CA GLU A 255 20.89 12.74 11.35
C GLU A 255 21.28 11.85 10.18
N GLU A 256 22.48 12.05 9.64
CA GLU A 256 23.06 11.13 8.66
C GLU A 256 23.31 9.79 9.37
N PHE A 257 22.27 8.96 9.41
CA PHE A 257 22.42 7.57 9.84
C PHE A 257 23.26 6.85 8.79
N THR A 258 24.54 6.70 9.10
CA THR A 258 25.40 5.78 8.38
C THR A 258 24.92 4.37 8.71
N ILE A 259 24.02 3.82 7.90
CA ILE A 259 23.55 2.45 8.05
C ILE A 259 24.74 1.55 7.72
N GLN A 260 25.45 1.08 8.74
CA GLN A 260 26.36 -0.04 8.55
C GLN A 260 25.50 -1.27 8.24
N LEU A 261 25.47 -1.68 6.97
CA LEU A 261 24.82 -2.91 6.58
C LEU A 261 25.49 -4.04 7.38
N PRO A 262 24.73 -4.87 8.11
CA PRO A 262 25.31 -6.01 8.78
C PRO A 262 25.98 -6.89 7.72
N GLU A 263 27.23 -7.29 7.96
CA GLU A 263 27.92 -8.26 7.11
C GLU A 263 27.13 -9.57 7.16
N ILE A 264 26.29 -9.78 6.15
CA ILE A 264 25.53 -11.03 6.03
C ILE A 264 26.50 -12.06 5.50
N ASN A 265 27.16 -12.79 6.40
CA ASN A 265 27.87 -14.00 6.01
C ASN A 265 26.83 -15.09 5.67
N ILE A 266 26.40 -15.09 4.41
CA ILE A 266 25.44 -16.08 3.90
C ILE A 266 26.21 -17.39 3.70
N ASP A 267 26.23 -18.22 4.72
CA ASP A 267 26.63 -19.62 4.58
C ASP A 267 25.62 -20.33 3.68
N ARG A 268 26.06 -20.64 2.45
CA ARG A 268 25.24 -21.41 1.52
C ARG A 268 24.98 -22.79 2.15
N PRO A 269 23.71 -23.24 2.26
CA PRO A 269 23.44 -24.54 2.84
C PRO A 269 24.13 -25.62 2.02
N LYS A 270 25.01 -26.40 2.66
CA LYS A 270 25.64 -27.57 2.03
C LYS A 270 24.55 -28.62 1.79
N VAL A 271 24.09 -28.74 0.55
CA VAL A 271 23.18 -29.81 0.14
C VAL A 271 23.98 -31.11 0.09
N THR A 272 23.96 -31.86 1.19
CA THR A 272 24.55 -33.20 1.24
C THR A 272 23.91 -34.08 0.17
N LYS A 273 24.73 -34.84 -0.57
CA LYS A 273 24.28 -35.77 -1.62
C LYS A 273 23.59 -35.13 -2.83
N ARG A 274 23.95 -33.87 -3.17
CA ARG A 274 23.44 -33.19 -4.39
C ARG A 274 23.53 -34.07 -5.64
N TYR A 275 24.67 -34.72 -5.88
CA TYR A 275 24.87 -35.57 -7.05
C TYR A 275 23.94 -36.79 -7.07
N GLN A 276 23.74 -37.45 -5.94
CA GLN A 276 22.81 -38.59 -5.84
C GLN A 276 21.37 -38.17 -6.13
N MET A 277 20.93 -36.99 -5.63
CA MET A 277 19.59 -36.48 -5.94
C MET A 277 19.41 -36.14 -7.44
N GLU A 278 20.46 -35.63 -8.10
CA GLU A 278 20.42 -35.35 -9.54
C GLU A 278 20.35 -36.63 -10.37
N GLU A 279 21.05 -37.69 -9.95
CA GLU A 279 21.00 -39.03 -10.56
C GLU A 279 19.64 -39.70 -10.36
N ASP A 280 19.09 -39.69 -9.15
CA ASP A 280 17.76 -40.21 -8.83
C ASP A 280 16.67 -39.51 -9.65
N TYR A 281 16.78 -38.18 -9.81
CA TYR A 281 15.85 -37.42 -10.63
C TYR A 281 15.94 -37.80 -12.12
N LYS A 282 17.14 -37.97 -12.66
CA LYS A 282 17.34 -38.47 -14.03
C LYS A 282 16.75 -39.88 -14.21
N ALA A 283 16.98 -40.78 -13.26
CA ALA A 283 16.41 -42.13 -13.27
C ALA A 283 14.87 -42.12 -13.25
N LEU A 284 14.27 -41.24 -12.44
CA LEU A 284 12.82 -41.06 -12.36
C LEU A 284 12.24 -40.57 -13.70
N LEU A 285 12.90 -39.61 -14.36
CA LEU A 285 12.50 -39.13 -15.69
C LEU A 285 12.58 -40.22 -16.76
N ILE A 286 13.63 -41.06 -16.73
CA ILE A 286 13.78 -42.19 -17.64
C ILE A 286 12.67 -43.21 -17.41
N ARG A 287 12.36 -43.55 -16.15
CA ARG A 287 11.26 -44.46 -15.79
C ARG A 287 9.91 -43.93 -16.30
N ARG A 288 9.63 -42.63 -16.13
CA ARG A 288 8.41 -41.98 -16.63
C ARG A 288 8.33 -41.96 -18.17
N LYS A 289 9.46 -41.78 -18.86
CA LYS A 289 9.50 -41.85 -20.34
C LYS A 289 9.19 -43.27 -20.82
N ARG A 290 9.80 -44.29 -20.20
CA ARG A 290 9.54 -45.71 -20.50
C ARG A 290 8.08 -46.08 -20.24
N SER A 291 7.50 -45.67 -19.11
CA SER A 291 6.08 -45.95 -18.83
C SER A 291 5.14 -45.23 -19.81
N ARG A 292 5.54 -44.07 -20.35
CA ARG A 292 4.77 -43.36 -21.37
C ARG A 292 4.82 -44.04 -22.74
N SER A 293 5.95 -44.66 -23.10
CA SER A 293 6.06 -45.45 -24.34
C SER A 293 5.26 -46.76 -24.27
N PHE A 294 5.05 -47.33 -23.08
CA PHE A 294 4.17 -48.50 -22.91
C PHE A 294 2.67 -48.21 -23.03
N ILE A 295 2.26 -46.93 -22.93
CA ILE A 295 0.85 -46.52 -23.03
C ILE A 295 0.47 -46.16 -24.48
N LEU A 296 1.46 -46.01 -25.38
CA LEU A 296 1.26 -45.57 -26.77
C LEU A 296 1.52 -46.67 -27.81
N ASN A 297 1.66 -47.93 -27.38
CA ASN A 297 1.69 -49.12 -28.23
C ASN A 297 0.46 -49.98 -27.95
#